data_AF-A0A1V9XZY4-F1
#
_entry.id   AF-A0A1V9XZY4-F1
#
_cell.length_a   1.000
_cell.length_b   1.000
_cell.length_c   1.000
_cell.angle_alpha   90.00
_cell.angle_beta   90.00
_cell.angle_gamma   90.00
#
_symmetry.space_group_name_H-M   'P 1'
#
loop_
_entity.id
_entity.type
_entity.pdbx_description
1 polymer ?
#
loop_
_entity_poly.entity_id
_entity_poly.type
_entity_poly.pdbx_seq_one_letter_code
_entity_poly.pdbx_strand_id
1 'polypeptide(L)'
;MRCVFKPIGRWFGLRPRPQRPIVTTEEDFLLEKAFEAAQGKKGAQHKPSVDTLSKLARQANRSEREVERWWRQRTRADKPTSLDKFSESGWRCTYYALAFAYGCWCLSDKPWLFDTMHCWYNFPHHDMTNDVWWYYMIELGFYISLTFSQFLDVKRKDFWQMFVHHIVTIMLMAFSWTCNLTRIGTL
;
A
#
# COMPACT_ATOMS: atom_id res chain seq x y z
N MET A 1 -1.89 -12.31 1.23
CA MET A 1 -1.39 -11.45 2.34
C MET A 1 -2.43 -11.22 3.44
N ARG A 2 -3.67 -10.79 3.13
CA ARG A 2 -4.72 -10.50 4.12
C ARG A 2 -5.16 -11.70 4.99
N CYS A 3 -4.93 -12.93 4.55
CA CYS A 3 -5.39 -14.13 5.27
C CYS A 3 -4.54 -14.47 6.50
N VAL A 4 -3.27 -14.06 6.55
CA VAL A 4 -2.33 -14.43 7.64
C VAL A 4 -2.33 -13.39 8.76
N PHE A 5 -2.25 -12.09 8.43
CA PHE A 5 -2.11 -11.05 9.46
C PHE A 5 -3.45 -10.56 10.04
N LYS A 6 -4.57 -10.74 9.33
CA LYS A 6 -5.90 -10.40 9.87
C LYS A 6 -6.32 -11.24 11.08
N PRO A 7 -6.14 -12.58 11.13
CA PRO A 7 -6.45 -13.33 12.34
C PRO A 7 -5.54 -12.93 13.51
N ILE A 8 -4.25 -12.68 13.26
CA ILE A 8 -3.31 -12.19 14.28
C ILE A 8 -3.75 -10.83 14.83
N GLY A 9 -4.07 -9.88 13.95
CA GLY A 9 -4.54 -8.57 14.40
C GLY A 9 -5.85 -8.63 15.19
N ARG A 10 -6.76 -9.55 14.86
CA ARG A 10 -7.98 -9.78 15.65
C ARG A 10 -7.68 -10.36 17.03
N TRP A 11 -6.68 -11.23 17.14
CA TRP A 11 -6.20 -11.76 18.43
C TRP A 11 -5.68 -10.64 19.33
N PHE A 12 -4.98 -9.64 18.77
CA PHE A 12 -4.59 -8.40 19.46
C PHE A 12 -5.75 -7.42 19.72
N GLY A 13 -7.00 -7.80 19.46
CA GLY A 13 -8.18 -6.97 19.71
C GLY A 13 -8.46 -5.90 18.65
N LEU A 14 -7.79 -5.92 17.49
CA LEU A 14 -8.09 -4.99 16.40
C LEU A 14 -9.43 -5.33 15.75
N ARG A 15 -10.31 -4.34 15.69
CA ARG A 15 -11.66 -4.52 15.14
C ARG A 15 -11.64 -4.63 13.61
N PRO A 16 -12.43 -5.55 13.03
CA PRO A 16 -12.58 -5.65 11.59
C PRO A 16 -13.33 -4.45 11.02
N ARG A 17 -13.29 -4.34 9.70
CA ARG A 17 -14.04 -3.34 8.95
C ARG A 17 -15.54 -3.41 9.26
N PRO A 18 -16.19 -2.28 9.58
CA PRO A 18 -17.64 -2.21 9.66
C PRO A 18 -18.25 -2.64 8.34
N GLN A 19 -19.34 -3.41 8.38
CA GLN A 19 -20.06 -3.77 7.16
C GLN A 19 -20.64 -2.53 6.49
N ARG A 20 -20.58 -2.51 5.16
CA ARG A 20 -21.31 -1.52 4.35
C ARG A 20 -22.81 -1.67 4.63
N PRO A 21 -23.58 -0.56 4.65
CA PRO A 21 -25.02 -0.67 4.67
C PRO A 21 -25.50 -1.56 3.52
N ILE A 22 -26.45 -2.44 3.80
CA ILE A 22 -27.07 -3.29 2.80
C ILE A 22 -28.01 -2.38 2.00
N VAL A 23 -27.86 -2.37 0.67
CA VAL A 23 -28.71 -1.58 -0.25
C VAL A 23 -29.73 -2.53 -0.85
N THR A 24 -30.95 -2.49 -0.33
CA THR A 24 -32.03 -3.41 -0.76
C THR A 24 -33.31 -2.70 -1.14
N THR A 25 -33.61 -1.56 -0.52
CA THR A 25 -34.83 -0.80 -0.81
C THR A 25 -34.54 0.33 -1.80
N GLU A 26 -35.58 0.81 -2.48
CA GLU A 26 -35.49 1.98 -3.37
C GLU A 26 -34.91 3.21 -2.64
N GLU A 27 -35.27 3.38 -1.36
CA GLU A 27 -34.72 4.41 -0.48
C GLU A 27 -33.20 4.30 -0.32
N ASP A 28 -32.68 3.09 -0.12
CA ASP A 28 -31.24 2.87 0.04
C ASP A 28 -30.49 3.18 -1.26
N PHE A 29 -31.08 2.89 -2.44
CA PHE A 29 -30.51 3.27 -3.73
C PHE A 29 -30.45 4.78 -3.92
N LEU A 30 -31.47 5.52 -3.48
CA LEU A 30 -31.46 6.99 -3.48
C LEU A 30 -30.33 7.53 -2.59
N LEU A 31 -30.15 6.96 -1.41
CA LEU A 31 -29.07 7.34 -0.48
C LEU A 31 -27.68 7.03 -1.05
N GLU A 32 -27.49 5.86 -1.67
CA GLU A 32 -26.23 5.49 -2.31
C GLU A 32 -25.90 6.43 -3.48
N LYS A 33 -26.87 6.70 -4.36
CA LYS A 33 -26.69 7.65 -5.48
C LYS A 33 -26.36 9.06 -5.00
N ALA A 34 -27.02 9.53 -3.94
CA ALA A 34 -26.72 10.82 -3.33
C ALA A 34 -25.31 10.84 -2.70
N PHE A 35 -24.90 9.73 -2.07
CA PHE A 35 -23.57 9.57 -1.51
C PHE A 35 -22.48 9.62 -2.58
N GLU A 36 -22.63 8.87 -3.67
CA GLU A 36 -21.70 8.86 -4.81
C GLU A 36 -21.58 10.24 -5.46
N ALA A 37 -22.71 10.94 -5.68
CA ALA A 37 -22.73 12.30 -6.21
C ALA A 37 -22.01 13.31 -5.29
N ALA A 38 -22.09 13.12 -3.97
CA ALA A 38 -21.38 13.94 -3.00
C ALA A 38 -19.87 13.61 -2.95
N GLN A 39 -19.48 12.34 -3.12
CA GLN A 39 -18.08 11.92 -3.15
C GLN A 39 -17.31 12.60 -4.29
N GLY A 40 -17.90 12.66 -5.49
CA GLY A 40 -17.25 13.26 -6.68
C GLY A 40 -16.96 14.75 -6.55
N LYS A 41 -17.71 15.49 -5.70
CA LYS A 41 -17.57 16.94 -5.56
C LYS A 41 -16.68 17.39 -4.38
N LYS A 42 -16.68 16.64 -3.27
CA LYS A 42 -16.01 17.07 -2.01
C LYS A 42 -15.26 15.94 -1.28
N GLY A 43 -15.15 14.76 -1.89
CA GLY A 43 -14.46 13.60 -1.34
C GLY A 43 -15.30 12.80 -0.32
N ALA A 44 -14.95 11.52 -0.16
CA ALA A 44 -15.68 10.49 0.61
C ALA A 44 -15.96 10.80 2.10
N GLN A 45 -15.44 11.91 2.63
CA GLN A 45 -15.52 12.28 4.05
C GLN A 45 -16.40 13.50 4.32
N HIS A 46 -16.98 14.11 3.28
CA HIS A 46 -17.81 15.29 3.45
C HIS A 46 -19.12 14.94 4.18
N LYS A 47 -19.40 15.67 5.26
CA LYS A 47 -20.71 15.61 5.93
C LYS A 47 -21.71 16.42 5.09
N PRO A 48 -22.87 15.85 4.73
CA PRO A 48 -23.89 16.58 3.98
C PRO A 48 -24.43 17.77 4.79
N SER A 49 -24.79 18.85 4.08
CA SER A 49 -25.43 20.02 4.68
C SER A 49 -26.79 19.66 5.28
N VAL A 50 -27.23 20.43 6.28
CA VAL A 50 -28.55 20.26 6.92
C VAL A 50 -29.68 20.30 5.89
N ASP A 51 -29.62 21.20 4.91
CA ASP A 51 -30.60 21.29 3.82
C ASP A 51 -30.59 20.05 2.90
N THR A 52 -29.40 19.47 2.67
CA THR A 52 -29.28 18.23 1.88
C THR A 52 -29.84 17.03 2.65
N LEU A 53 -29.58 16.98 3.96
CA LEU A 53 -30.10 15.93 4.84
C LEU A 53 -31.62 15.98 4.92
N SER A 54 -32.23 17.16 5.09
CA SER A 54 -33.68 17.31 5.18
C SER A 54 -34.39 16.94 3.87
N LYS A 55 -33.81 17.31 2.72
CA LYS A 55 -34.31 16.90 1.40
C LYS A 55 -34.23 15.39 1.19
N LEU A 56 -33.09 14.77 1.52
CA LEU A 56 -32.90 13.32 1.40
C LEU A 56 -33.81 12.55 2.36
N ALA A 57 -33.99 13.03 3.59
CA ALA A 57 -34.90 12.47 4.58
C ALA A 57 -36.34 12.44 4.05
N ARG A 58 -36.80 13.54 3.43
CA ARG A 58 -38.12 13.60 2.78
C ARG A 58 -38.25 12.65 1.60
N GLN A 59 -37.22 12.54 0.75
CA GLN A 59 -37.25 11.66 -0.43
C GLN A 59 -37.20 10.18 -0.07
N ALA A 60 -36.40 9.82 0.93
CA ALA A 60 -36.24 8.45 1.39
C ALA A 60 -37.30 8.06 2.46
N ASN A 61 -38.25 8.94 2.77
CA ASN A 61 -39.26 8.74 3.83
C ASN A 61 -38.67 8.28 5.18
N ARG A 62 -37.49 8.81 5.55
CA ARG A 62 -36.75 8.49 6.78
C ARG A 62 -36.52 9.73 7.63
N SER A 63 -36.22 9.53 8.90
CA SER A 63 -35.79 10.64 9.75
C SER A 63 -34.40 11.15 9.33
N GLU A 64 -34.14 12.44 9.53
CA GLU A 64 -32.82 13.04 9.28
C GLU A 64 -31.71 12.32 10.05
N ARG A 65 -32.03 11.80 11.25
CA ARG A 65 -31.09 11.03 12.08
C ARG A 65 -30.74 9.68 11.47
N GLU A 66 -31.69 8.99 10.84
CA GLU A 66 -31.43 7.71 10.15
C GLU A 66 -30.57 7.92 8.92
N VAL A 67 -30.86 8.95 8.12
CA VAL A 67 -30.03 9.34 6.97
C VAL A 67 -28.61 9.71 7.42
N GLU A 68 -28.47 10.48 8.50
CA GLU A 68 -27.15 10.82 9.05
C GLU A 68 -26.40 9.58 9.57
N ARG A 69 -27.07 8.66 10.26
CA ARG A 69 -26.49 7.40 10.74
C ARG A 69 -26.02 6.52 9.58
N TRP A 70 -26.86 6.35 8.56
CA TRP A 70 -26.55 5.60 7.35
C TRP A 70 -25.31 6.19 6.67
N TRP A 71 -25.26 7.51 6.50
CA TRP A 71 -24.12 8.21 5.90
C TRP A 71 -22.84 7.98 6.68
N ARG A 72 -22.88 8.14 8.01
CA ARG A 72 -21.72 7.89 8.89
C ARG A 72 -21.25 6.44 8.80
N GLN A 73 -22.16 5.47 8.75
CA GLN A 73 -21.81 4.05 8.60
C GLN A 73 -21.17 3.79 7.23
N ARG A 74 -21.76 4.28 6.15
CA ARG A 74 -21.25 4.15 4.77
C ARG A 74 -19.85 4.75 4.62
N THR A 75 -19.63 5.97 5.15
CA THR A 75 -18.31 6.62 5.18
C THR A 75 -17.30 5.81 6.01
N ARG A 76 -17.71 5.26 7.17
CA ARG A 76 -16.83 4.44 8.02
C ARG A 76 -16.44 3.11 7.36
N ALA A 77 -17.34 2.50 6.60
CA ALA A 77 -17.07 1.24 5.91
C ALA A 77 -16.04 1.35 4.77
N ASP A 78 -15.91 2.54 4.15
CA ASP A 78 -14.90 2.80 3.12
C ASP A 78 -13.52 3.14 3.68
N LYS A 79 -13.43 3.55 4.96
CA LYS A 79 -12.15 3.88 5.56
C LYS A 79 -11.34 2.62 5.87
N PRO A 80 -10.04 2.57 5.51
CA PRO A 80 -9.17 1.47 5.92
C PRO A 80 -9.09 1.42 7.44
N THR A 81 -9.30 0.23 8.01
CA THR A 81 -9.27 0.02 9.46
C THR A 81 -7.84 -0.13 9.99
N SER A 82 -7.66 0.03 11.30
CA SER A 82 -6.40 -0.30 11.97
C SER A 82 -5.98 -1.75 11.70
N LEU A 83 -6.93 -2.68 11.57
CA LEU A 83 -6.65 -4.07 11.19
C LEU A 83 -6.11 -4.20 9.75
N ASP A 84 -6.69 -3.45 8.80
CA ASP A 84 -6.19 -3.43 7.42
C ASP A 84 -4.76 -2.86 7.37
N LYS A 85 -4.50 -1.77 8.10
CA LYS A 85 -3.16 -1.15 8.21
C LYS A 85 -2.16 -2.08 8.88
N PHE A 86 -2.53 -2.73 9.98
CA PHE A 86 -1.68 -3.71 10.66
C PHE A 86 -1.31 -4.86 9.72
N SER A 87 -2.29 -5.38 8.96
CA SER A 87 -2.02 -6.44 8.00
C SER A 87 -1.08 -6.02 6.88
N GLU A 88 -1.18 -4.78 6.41
CA GLU A 88 -0.32 -4.23 5.36
C GLU A 88 1.10 -3.99 5.89
N SER A 89 1.23 -3.37 7.06
CA SER A 89 2.51 -3.14 7.74
C SER A 89 3.20 -4.44 8.15
N GLY A 90 2.46 -5.42 8.67
CA GLY A 90 3.00 -6.71 9.08
C GLY A 90 3.59 -7.48 7.90
N TRP A 91 2.89 -7.53 6.76
CA TRP A 91 3.42 -8.13 5.55
C TRP A 91 4.70 -7.44 5.05
N ARG A 92 4.69 -6.09 4.97
CA ARG A 92 5.88 -5.34 4.57
C ARG A 92 7.05 -5.59 5.52
N CYS A 93 6.81 -5.59 6.82
CA CYS A 93 7.82 -5.87 7.83
C CYS A 93 8.42 -7.28 7.65
N THR A 94 7.59 -8.31 7.48
CA THR A 94 8.08 -9.67 7.23
C THR A 94 8.90 -9.75 5.94
N TYR A 95 8.43 -9.14 4.86
CA TYR A 95 9.18 -9.11 3.60
C TYR A 95 10.55 -8.43 3.79
N TYR A 96 10.59 -7.21 4.35
CA TYR A 96 11.84 -6.48 4.54
C TYR A 96 12.79 -7.18 5.50
N ALA A 97 12.28 -7.84 6.54
CA ALA A 97 13.11 -8.64 7.45
C ALA A 97 13.75 -9.84 6.75
N LEU A 98 12.98 -10.56 5.91
CA LEU A 98 13.50 -11.68 5.12
C LEU A 98 14.50 -11.21 4.06
N ALA A 99 14.20 -10.12 3.35
CA ALA A 99 15.09 -9.53 2.36
C ALA A 99 16.40 -9.06 3.00
N PHE A 100 16.33 -8.41 4.17
CA PHE A 100 17.50 -8.00 4.93
C PHE A 100 18.35 -9.20 5.38
N ALA A 101 17.74 -10.24 5.93
CA ALA A 101 18.45 -11.45 6.33
C ALA A 101 19.12 -12.14 5.12
N TYR A 102 18.43 -12.16 3.98
CA TYR A 102 18.97 -12.70 2.74
C TYR A 102 20.12 -11.86 2.19
N GLY A 103 20.05 -10.52 2.25
CA GLY A 103 21.13 -9.61 1.89
C GLY A 103 22.37 -9.81 2.78
N CYS A 104 22.18 -9.91 4.10
CA CYS A 104 23.27 -10.23 5.04
C CYS A 104 23.94 -11.57 4.70
N TRP A 105 23.16 -12.59 4.36
CA TRP A 105 23.68 -13.89 3.96
C TRP A 105 24.45 -13.80 2.63
N CYS A 106 23.88 -13.15 1.61
CA CYS A 106 24.48 -12.99 0.27
C CYS A 106 25.81 -12.23 0.29
N LEU A 107 25.96 -11.28 1.23
CA LEU A 107 27.16 -10.44 1.36
C LEU A 107 28.18 -10.98 2.37
N SER A 108 27.83 -11.98 3.19
CA SER A 108 28.65 -12.42 4.33
C SER A 108 30.05 -12.91 3.93
N ASP A 109 30.19 -13.47 2.74
CA ASP A 109 31.44 -13.99 2.15
C ASP A 109 32.10 -13.00 1.16
N LYS A 110 31.54 -11.80 0.99
CA LYS A 110 31.99 -10.84 -0.02
C LYS A 110 32.97 -9.82 0.57
N PRO A 111 34.17 -9.65 -0.02
CA PRO A 111 35.19 -8.75 0.56
C PRO A 111 34.78 -7.28 0.50
N TRP A 112 33.96 -6.89 -0.47
CA TRP A 112 33.48 -5.50 -0.60
C TRP A 112 32.52 -5.07 0.51
N LEU A 113 31.98 -6.01 1.30
CA LEU A 113 31.20 -5.70 2.51
C LEU A 113 32.08 -5.03 3.59
N PHE A 114 33.33 -5.47 3.71
CA PHE A 114 34.25 -5.02 4.75
C PHE A 114 35.22 -3.95 4.27
N ASP A 115 35.56 -3.96 2.98
CA ASP A 115 36.42 -2.96 2.35
C ASP A 115 35.87 -2.53 1.00
N THR A 116 35.32 -1.31 0.96
CA THR A 116 34.69 -0.73 -0.23
C THR A 116 35.66 -0.48 -1.40
N MET A 117 36.98 -0.55 -1.17
CA MET A 117 37.96 -0.51 -2.27
C MET A 117 37.80 -1.69 -3.23
N HIS A 118 37.30 -2.82 -2.74
CA HIS A 118 37.00 -4.00 -3.56
C HIS A 118 35.86 -3.80 -4.56
N CYS A 119 35.07 -2.73 -4.40
CA CYS A 119 34.10 -2.31 -5.42
C CYS A 119 34.77 -1.77 -6.70
N TRP A 120 36.02 -1.28 -6.62
CA TRP A 120 36.68 -0.60 -7.75
C TRP A 120 37.70 -1.50 -8.46
N TYR A 121 38.26 -2.49 -7.77
CA TYR A 121 39.20 -3.42 -8.38
C TYR A 121 38.56 -4.15 -9.56
N ASN A 122 39.24 -4.12 -10.71
CA ASN A 122 38.80 -4.70 -11.98
C ASN A 122 37.48 -4.15 -12.53
N PHE A 123 37.02 -2.97 -12.08
CA PHE A 123 35.87 -2.31 -12.71
C PHE A 123 36.22 -1.89 -14.15
N PRO A 124 35.34 -2.09 -15.16
CA PRO A 124 33.96 -2.59 -15.10
C PRO A 124 33.82 -4.11 -15.35
N HIS A 125 34.89 -4.88 -15.24
CA HIS A 125 34.93 -6.32 -15.53
C HIS A 125 34.78 -7.14 -14.23
N HIS A 126 33.62 -7.03 -13.59
CA HIS A 126 33.27 -7.88 -12.45
C HIS A 126 32.47 -9.09 -12.91
N ASP A 127 32.86 -10.26 -12.41
CA ASP A 127 32.08 -11.49 -12.56
C ASP A 127 30.86 -11.44 -11.63
N MET A 128 29.70 -11.73 -12.19
CA MET A 128 28.44 -11.80 -11.46
C MET A 128 28.26 -13.20 -10.89
N THR A 129 28.24 -13.31 -9.57
CA THR A 129 27.91 -14.56 -8.89
C THR A 129 26.39 -14.77 -8.87
N ASN A 130 25.95 -16.03 -8.91
CA ASN A 130 24.52 -16.37 -9.02
C ASN A 130 23.67 -15.88 -7.84
N ASP A 131 24.23 -15.81 -6.64
CA ASP A 131 23.60 -15.30 -5.44
C ASP A 131 23.31 -13.79 -5.55
N VAL A 132 24.29 -12.99 -5.99
CA VAL A 132 24.12 -11.55 -6.25
C VAL A 132 23.11 -11.31 -7.38
N TRP A 133 23.11 -12.17 -8.40
CA TRP A 133 22.11 -12.12 -9.47
C TRP A 133 20.69 -12.30 -8.89
N TRP A 134 20.47 -13.34 -8.10
CA TRP A 134 19.15 -13.59 -7.49
C TRP A 134 18.74 -12.49 -6.53
N TYR A 135 19.68 -11.94 -5.75
CA TYR A 135 19.44 -10.79 -4.89
C TYR A 135 18.91 -9.59 -5.68
N TYR A 136 19.60 -9.19 -6.74
CA TYR A 136 19.15 -8.12 -7.62
C TYR A 136 17.78 -8.39 -8.26
N MET A 137 17.55 -9.60 -8.75
CA MET A 137 16.28 -9.94 -9.43
C MET A 137 15.09 -9.96 -8.47
N ILE A 138 15.27 -10.46 -7.25
CA ILE A 138 14.23 -10.48 -6.21
C ILE A 138 13.90 -9.05 -5.78
N GLU A 139 14.90 -8.23 -5.51
CA GLU A 139 14.70 -6.83 -5.12
C GLU A 139 14.03 -6.02 -6.23
N LEU A 140 14.52 -6.12 -7.46
CA LEU A 140 13.94 -5.44 -8.61
C LEU A 140 12.49 -5.88 -8.85
N GLY A 141 12.23 -7.19 -8.83
CA GLY A 141 10.88 -7.73 -8.97
C GLY A 141 9.93 -7.22 -7.88
N PHE A 142 10.42 -7.09 -6.65
CA PHE A 142 9.64 -6.51 -5.56
C PHE A 142 9.35 -5.04 -5.76
N TYR A 143 10.33 -4.21 -6.11
CA TYR A 143 10.10 -2.77 -6.39
C TYR A 143 9.13 -2.55 -7.55
N ILE A 144 9.23 -3.36 -8.60
CA ILE A 144 8.26 -3.37 -9.71
C ILE A 144 6.87 -3.74 -9.18
N SER A 145 6.76 -4.80 -8.37
CA SER A 145 5.48 -5.21 -7.79
C SER A 145 4.86 -4.10 -6.91
N LEU A 146 5.67 -3.37 -6.15
CA LEU A 146 5.24 -2.24 -5.32
C LEU A 146 4.73 -1.07 -6.17
N THR A 147 5.41 -0.82 -7.29
CA THR A 147 5.01 0.21 -8.25
C THR A 147 3.60 -0.07 -8.79
N PHE A 148 3.32 -1.32 -9.16
CA PHE A 148 1.99 -1.73 -9.62
C PHE A 148 0.95 -1.77 -8.50
N SER A 149 1.30 -2.33 -7.34
CA SER A 149 0.35 -2.46 -6.22
C SER A 149 -0.14 -1.10 -5.73
N GLN A 150 0.69 -0.05 -5.84
CA GLN A 150 0.32 1.30 -5.42
C GLN A 150 -0.91 1.83 -6.16
N PHE A 151 -1.15 1.43 -7.42
CA PHE A 151 -2.35 1.82 -8.18
C PHE A 151 -3.62 1.09 -7.73
N LEU A 152 -3.48 -0.12 -7.18
CA LEU A 152 -4.59 -0.91 -6.65
C LEU A 152 -4.89 -0.54 -5.19
N ASP A 153 -3.91 0.00 -4.48
CA ASP A 153 -4.04 0.47 -3.12
C ASP A 153 -4.76 1.82 -3.02
N VAL A 154 -5.24 2.14 -1.81
CA VAL A 154 -5.91 3.42 -1.56
C VAL A 154 -4.92 4.56 -1.80
N LYS A 155 -5.23 5.45 -2.75
CA LYS A 155 -4.41 6.61 -3.08
C LYS A 155 -4.22 7.50 -1.85
N ARG A 156 -3.00 7.52 -1.32
CA ARG A 156 -2.59 8.40 -0.21
C ARG A 156 -2.13 9.76 -0.77
N LYS A 157 -1.99 10.76 0.10
CA LYS A 157 -1.59 12.13 -0.31
C LYS A 157 -0.17 12.18 -0.86
N ASP A 158 0.69 11.28 -0.41
CA ASP A 158 2.09 11.05 -0.80
C ASP A 158 2.23 10.11 -2.01
N PHE A 159 1.14 9.78 -2.71
CA PHE A 159 1.16 8.82 -3.83
C PHE A 159 2.19 9.17 -4.90
N TRP A 160 2.19 10.40 -5.41
CA TRP A 160 3.10 10.78 -6.50
C TRP A 160 4.56 10.77 -6.08
N GLN A 161 4.86 11.21 -4.86
CA GLN A 161 6.20 11.16 -4.30
C GLN A 161 6.71 9.72 -4.19
N MET A 162 5.91 8.81 -3.63
CA MET A 162 6.28 7.40 -3.50
C MET A 162 6.38 6.70 -4.85
N PHE A 163 5.51 7.03 -5.80
CA PHE A 163 5.57 6.49 -7.16
C PHE A 163 6.88 6.89 -7.84
N VAL A 164 7.20 8.20 -7.85
CA VAL A 164 8.46 8.69 -8.42
C VAL A 164 9.66 8.07 -7.71
N HIS A 165 9.62 7.92 -6.38
CA HIS A 165 10.67 7.23 -5.64
C HIS A 165 10.88 5.78 -6.11
N HIS A 166 9.81 5.00 -6.33
CA HIS A 166 9.94 3.66 -6.88
C HIS A 166 10.52 3.66 -8.30
N ILE A 167 10.13 4.60 -9.15
CA ILE A 167 10.71 4.73 -10.50
C ILE A 167 12.20 5.05 -10.43
N VAL A 168 12.61 5.99 -9.58
CA VAL A 168 14.02 6.36 -9.40
C VAL A 168 14.85 5.20 -8.86
N THR A 169 14.34 4.46 -7.87
CA THR A 169 15.04 3.29 -7.31
C THR A 169 15.19 2.16 -8.34
N ILE A 170 14.15 1.88 -9.13
CA ILE A 170 14.21 0.92 -10.24
C ILE A 170 15.23 1.35 -11.30
N MET A 171 15.24 2.64 -11.66
CA MET A 171 16.23 3.19 -12.60
C MET A 171 17.65 3.10 -12.05
N LEU A 172 17.85 3.38 -10.76
CA LEU A 172 19.16 3.29 -10.12
C LEU A 172 19.68 1.84 -10.09
N MET A 173 18.81 0.88 -9.76
CA MET A 173 19.14 -0.54 -9.81
C MET A 173 19.47 -1.00 -11.23
N ALA A 174 18.66 -0.63 -12.22
CA ALA A 174 18.90 -0.96 -13.61
C ALA A 174 20.20 -0.34 -14.14
N PHE A 175 20.48 0.93 -13.78
CA PHE A 175 21.72 1.60 -14.13
C PHE A 175 22.93 0.90 -13.50
N SER A 176 22.86 0.59 -12.20
CA SER A 176 23.88 -0.16 -11.48
C SER A 176 24.16 -1.51 -12.16
N TRP A 177 23.12 -2.21 -12.61
CA TRP A 177 23.25 -3.45 -13.38
C TRP A 177 23.94 -3.23 -14.72
N THR A 178 23.47 -2.29 -15.53
CA THR A 178 24.00 -2.05 -16.89
C THR A 178 25.44 -1.55 -16.90
N CYS A 179 25.85 -0.83 -15.86
CA CYS A 179 27.22 -0.30 -15.72
C CYS A 179 28.14 -1.25 -14.94
N ASN A 180 27.68 -2.44 -14.57
CA ASN A 180 28.40 -3.40 -13.74
C ASN A 180 28.90 -2.81 -12.40
N LEU A 181 28.10 -1.93 -11.79
CA LEU A 181 28.33 -1.32 -10.47
C LEU A 181 27.70 -2.18 -9.37
N THR A 182 27.66 -3.49 -9.58
CA THR A 182 26.83 -4.44 -8.83
C THR A 182 27.36 -4.62 -7.41
N ARG A 183 28.70 -4.64 -7.25
CA ARG A 183 29.33 -4.63 -5.91
C ARG A 183 28.94 -3.41 -5.09
N ILE A 184 28.85 -2.22 -5.71
CA ILE A 184 28.42 -0.99 -5.01
C ILE A 184 26.94 -1.07 -4.69
N GLY A 185 26.13 -1.53 -5.65
CA GLY A 185 24.68 -1.57 -5.45
C GLY A 185 24.21 -2.69 -4.53
N THR A 186 25.03 -3.70 -4.24
CA THR A 186 24.72 -4.69 -3.18
C THR A 186 24.96 -4.16 -1.76
N LEU A 187 25.74 -3.09 -1.57
CA LEU A 187 26.04 -2.50 -0.25
C LEU A 187 24.92 -1.58 0.23
#